data_AF-A0A380MYU3-F1
#
_entry.id   AF-A0A380MYU3-F1
#
_cell.length_a   1.000
_cell.length_b   1.000
_cell.length_c   1.000
_cell.angle_alpha   90.00
_cell.angle_beta   90.00
_cell.angle_gamma   90.00
#
_symmetry.space_group_name_H-M   'P 1'
#
loop_
_entity.id
_entity.type
_entity.pdbx_description
1 polymer ?
#
loop_
_entity_poly.entity_id
_entity_poly.type
_entity_poly.pdbx_seq_one_letter_code
_entity_poly.pdbx_strand_id
1 'polypeptide(L)'
;MKKSLALLVALFTAQAMADGFRYSPDEMYEIANPNRLSWRVFYDKPSEGPDAAWFDAVKRGDLNAVKKMVEEGQNIEAKDNASLGQTALGWAAFIGYEDLVDYLIAQGADLHATDRGDVYNVLKSAVLGKNTEIVKKIYALLKDETDLNDQTVESDGETLLMVAASNNRLETVEYLLSLGADPNLVTTTKNKSLGAYNQSALSYACVRDLPEMQALLIKHGAINHRTGKASCQ
;
A
#
# COMPACT_ATOMS: atom_id res chain seq x y z
N MET A 1 21.87 14.92 14.27
CA MET A 1 22.64 15.56 13.17
C MET A 1 22.88 14.67 11.95
N LYS A 2 23.10 13.34 12.08
CA LYS A 2 23.23 12.44 10.89
C LYS A 2 21.92 12.18 10.10
N LYS A 3 20.76 12.19 10.76
CA LYS A 3 19.44 12.03 10.09
C LYS A 3 19.11 13.17 9.10
N SER A 4 19.57 14.38 9.38
CA SER A 4 19.26 15.57 8.57
C SER A 4 20.05 15.62 7.26
N LEU A 5 21.29 15.12 7.24
CA LEU A 5 22.13 15.14 6.04
C LEU A 5 21.74 14.05 5.03
N ALA A 6 21.35 12.86 5.51
CA ALA A 6 20.83 11.78 4.66
C ALA A 6 19.45 12.15 4.06
N LEU A 7 18.60 12.83 4.83
CA LEU A 7 17.32 13.36 4.34
C LEU A 7 17.55 14.45 3.28
N LEU A 8 18.48 15.38 3.50
CA LEU A 8 18.82 16.43 2.53
C LEU A 8 19.39 15.88 1.21
N VAL A 9 20.25 14.85 1.28
CA VAL A 9 20.83 14.22 0.08
C VAL A 9 19.77 13.41 -0.68
N ALA A 10 18.89 12.69 0.02
CA ALA A 10 17.76 11.98 -0.58
C ALA A 10 16.73 12.94 -1.23
N LEU A 11 16.47 14.10 -0.61
CA LEU A 11 15.62 15.16 -1.14
C LEU A 11 16.20 15.76 -2.43
N PHE A 12 17.53 15.97 -2.49
CA PHE A 12 18.19 16.54 -3.68
C PHE A 12 18.18 15.58 -4.88
N THR A 13 18.28 14.27 -4.66
CA THR A 13 18.19 13.26 -5.73
C THR A 13 16.75 12.98 -6.16
N ALA A 14 15.80 13.06 -5.22
CA ALA A 14 14.37 12.90 -5.51
C ALA A 14 13.83 14.04 -6.39
N GLN A 15 14.32 15.27 -6.23
CA GLN A 15 13.85 16.42 -7.00
C GLN A 15 14.04 16.25 -8.53
N ALA A 16 15.15 15.64 -8.97
CA ALA A 16 15.43 15.40 -10.40
C ALA A 16 14.68 14.18 -10.97
N MET A 17 14.27 13.23 -10.12
CA MET A 17 13.48 12.05 -10.52
C MET A 17 11.97 12.30 -10.45
N ALA A 18 11.52 13.34 -9.72
CA ALA A 18 10.12 13.69 -9.55
C ALA A 18 9.51 14.45 -10.73
N ASP A 19 10.31 14.85 -11.73
CA ASP A 19 9.83 15.56 -12.91
C ASP A 19 8.75 14.74 -13.63
N GLY A 20 7.52 15.25 -13.65
CA GLY A 20 6.36 14.66 -14.32
C GLY A 20 5.48 13.76 -13.45
N PHE A 21 5.76 13.60 -12.15
CA PHE A 21 4.80 13.01 -11.21
C PHE A 21 3.74 14.02 -10.78
N ARG A 22 2.50 13.55 -10.55
CA ARG A 22 1.42 14.39 -9.99
C ARG A 22 1.67 14.81 -8.54
N TYR A 23 2.27 13.92 -7.77
CA TYR A 23 2.60 14.16 -6.36
C TYR A 23 3.97 14.81 -6.23
N SER A 24 4.09 15.71 -5.26
CA SER A 24 5.38 16.25 -4.83
C SER A 24 6.29 15.14 -4.27
N PRO A 25 7.63 15.35 -4.24
CA PRO A 25 8.56 14.41 -3.62
C PRO A 25 8.16 14.00 -2.19
N ASP A 26 7.67 14.93 -1.38
CA ASP A 26 7.26 14.66 0.00
C ASP A 26 6.00 13.77 0.06
N GLU A 27 5.01 14.03 -0.79
CA GLU A 27 3.80 13.20 -0.88
C GLU A 27 4.14 11.77 -1.33
N MET A 28 5.03 11.62 -2.32
CA MET A 28 5.52 10.31 -2.76
C MET A 28 6.29 9.59 -1.66
N TYR A 29 7.14 10.30 -0.91
CA TYR A 29 7.92 9.76 0.21
C TYR A 29 7.02 9.27 1.36
N GLU A 30 5.88 9.92 1.60
CA GLU A 30 4.88 9.47 2.57
C GLU A 30 4.11 8.21 2.11
N ILE A 31 4.01 7.98 0.79
CA ILE A 31 3.44 6.74 0.23
C ILE A 31 4.45 5.59 0.38
N ALA A 32 5.69 5.73 -0.12
CA ALA A 32 6.73 4.72 0.05
C ALA A 32 8.10 5.37 0.16
N ASN A 33 8.99 4.76 0.93
CA ASN A 33 10.37 5.20 1.07
C ASN A 33 11.27 4.03 1.53
N PRO A 34 12.61 4.21 1.58
CA PRO A 34 13.51 3.13 1.99
C PRO A 34 13.26 2.54 3.39
N ASN A 35 12.48 3.21 4.25
CA ASN A 35 12.11 2.73 5.59
C ASN A 35 10.64 2.27 5.70
N ARG A 36 9.84 2.41 4.63
CA ARG A 36 8.43 2.03 4.56
C ARG A 36 8.11 1.58 3.13
N LEU A 37 7.87 0.28 2.94
CA LEU A 37 7.66 -0.31 1.61
C LEU A 37 8.86 -0.08 0.68
N SER A 38 10.06 -0.39 1.19
CA SER A 38 11.33 -0.18 0.46
C SER A 38 11.41 -0.92 -0.87
N TRP A 39 10.63 -1.99 -1.04
CA TRP A 39 10.51 -2.77 -2.27
C TRP A 39 9.52 -2.18 -3.30
N ARG A 40 8.84 -1.06 -2.98
CA ARG A 40 7.81 -0.44 -3.82
C ARG A 40 7.99 1.08 -3.97
N VAL A 41 9.25 1.56 -3.91
CA VAL A 41 9.58 2.97 -4.15
C VAL A 41 9.48 3.28 -5.64
N PHE A 42 8.30 3.71 -6.08
CA PHE A 42 7.92 3.83 -7.49
C PHE A 42 8.56 5.01 -8.25
N TYR A 43 9.23 5.90 -7.54
CA TYR A 43 9.86 7.11 -8.07
C TYR A 43 11.40 7.03 -8.05
N ASP A 44 11.98 5.90 -7.62
CA ASP A 44 13.43 5.76 -7.47
C ASP A 44 14.15 5.59 -8.83
N LYS A 45 13.53 4.83 -9.74
CA LYS A 45 14.04 4.60 -11.09
C LYS A 45 12.91 4.45 -12.11
N PRO A 46 13.17 4.78 -13.39
CA PRO A 46 12.24 4.48 -14.47
C PRO A 46 11.92 2.98 -14.55
N SER A 47 10.77 2.69 -15.14
CA SER A 47 10.37 1.31 -15.43
C SER A 47 11.26 0.71 -16.51
N GLU A 48 11.41 -0.61 -16.51
CA GLU A 48 12.29 -1.33 -17.44
C GLU A 48 11.49 -2.39 -18.22
N GLY A 49 11.97 -2.75 -19.41
CA GLY A 49 11.36 -3.79 -20.24
C GLY A 49 10.40 -3.25 -21.32
N PRO A 50 9.69 -4.14 -22.03
CA PRO A 50 8.88 -3.78 -23.20
C PRO A 50 7.73 -2.83 -22.86
N ASP A 51 7.15 -2.95 -21.66
CA ASP A 51 6.04 -2.11 -21.18
C ASP A 51 6.53 -0.93 -20.32
N ALA A 52 7.80 -0.55 -20.38
CA ALA A 52 8.36 0.52 -19.53
C ALA A 52 7.61 1.85 -19.66
N ALA A 53 7.32 2.28 -20.89
CA ALA A 53 6.60 3.52 -21.15
C ALA A 53 5.17 3.52 -20.56
N TRP A 54 4.52 2.36 -20.59
CA TRP A 54 3.21 2.14 -19.98
C TRP A 54 3.26 2.33 -18.47
N PHE A 55 4.21 1.68 -17.79
CA PHE A 55 4.33 1.80 -16.34
C PHE A 55 4.85 3.16 -15.89
N ASP A 56 5.70 3.82 -16.67
CA ASP A 56 6.11 5.19 -16.39
C ASP A 56 4.93 6.16 -16.46
N ALA A 57 4.04 6.02 -17.46
CA ALA A 57 2.82 6.80 -17.56
C ALA A 57 1.89 6.54 -16.35
N VAL A 58 1.69 5.27 -15.96
CA VAL A 58 0.88 4.91 -14.78
C VAL A 58 1.47 5.48 -13.49
N LYS A 59 2.78 5.32 -13.24
CA LYS A 59 3.46 5.80 -12.02
C LYS A 59 3.44 7.33 -11.90
N ARG A 60 3.57 8.03 -13.03
CA ARG A 60 3.45 9.49 -13.13
C ARG A 60 2.02 10.00 -12.97
N GLY A 61 1.04 9.12 -13.16
CA GLY A 61 -0.37 9.49 -13.19
C GLY A 61 -0.79 10.11 -14.53
N ASP A 62 -0.11 9.86 -15.64
CA ASP A 62 -0.50 10.46 -16.91
C ASP A 62 -1.70 9.71 -17.53
N LEU A 63 -2.92 10.09 -17.10
CA LEU A 63 -4.17 9.50 -17.59
C LEU A 63 -4.33 9.66 -19.10
N ASN A 64 -3.84 10.75 -19.70
CA ASN A 64 -3.97 10.97 -21.14
C ASN A 64 -3.06 10.03 -21.91
N ALA A 65 -1.80 9.86 -21.47
CA ALA A 65 -0.89 8.89 -22.05
C ALA A 65 -1.41 7.46 -21.88
N VAL A 66 -1.90 7.10 -20.69
CA VAL A 66 -2.51 5.79 -20.41
C VAL A 66 -3.68 5.51 -21.35
N LYS A 67 -4.63 6.45 -21.50
CA LYS A 67 -5.76 6.31 -22.42
C LYS A 67 -5.31 6.09 -23.86
N LYS A 68 -4.36 6.90 -24.33
CA LYS A 68 -3.82 6.79 -25.68
C LYS A 68 -3.15 5.43 -25.91
N MET A 69 -2.35 4.94 -24.96
CA MET A 69 -1.70 3.63 -25.07
C MET A 69 -2.72 2.49 -25.13
N VAL A 70 -3.80 2.55 -24.33
CA VAL A 70 -4.89 1.57 -24.41
C VAL A 70 -5.60 1.61 -25.77
N GLU A 71 -5.86 2.80 -26.32
CA GLU A 71 -6.41 2.96 -27.68
C GLU A 71 -5.48 2.37 -28.76
N GLU A 72 -4.17 2.42 -28.54
CA GLU A 72 -3.13 1.82 -29.40
C GLU A 72 -2.93 0.31 -29.16
N GLY A 73 -3.71 -0.30 -28.26
CA GLY A 73 -3.71 -1.75 -28.03
C GLY A 73 -2.76 -2.22 -26.91
N GLN A 74 -2.32 -1.33 -26.02
CA GLN A 74 -1.56 -1.73 -24.83
C GLN A 74 -2.32 -2.77 -24.01
N ASN A 75 -1.61 -3.84 -23.61
CA ASN A 75 -2.17 -4.84 -22.71
C ASN A 75 -2.31 -4.24 -21.29
N ILE A 76 -3.53 -4.08 -20.82
CA ILE A 76 -3.86 -3.55 -19.49
C ILE A 76 -3.34 -4.47 -18.37
N GLU A 77 -3.29 -5.77 -18.64
CA GLU A 77 -2.79 -6.81 -17.72
C GLU A 77 -1.29 -7.07 -17.88
N ALA A 78 -0.56 -6.17 -18.55
CA ALA A 78 0.89 -6.20 -18.52
C ALA A 78 1.39 -6.17 -17.06
N LYS A 79 2.53 -6.85 -16.82
CA LYS A 79 3.16 -6.92 -15.50
C LYS A 79 4.47 -6.16 -15.49
N ASP A 80 4.63 -5.26 -14.52
CA ASP A 80 5.88 -4.53 -14.29
C ASP A 80 6.89 -5.47 -13.66
N ASN A 81 7.53 -6.30 -14.48
CA ASN A 81 8.40 -7.37 -14.02
C ASN A 81 9.62 -6.86 -13.26
N ALA A 82 10.10 -5.65 -13.56
CA ALA A 82 11.16 -4.98 -12.83
C ALA A 82 10.71 -4.55 -11.42
N SER A 83 9.40 -4.48 -11.17
CA SER A 83 8.77 -4.07 -9.92
C SER A 83 7.80 -5.13 -9.40
N LEU A 84 8.32 -6.35 -9.20
CA LEU A 84 7.60 -7.48 -8.61
C LEU A 84 6.40 -8.01 -9.42
N GLY A 85 6.14 -7.50 -10.62
CA GLY A 85 5.07 -7.97 -11.50
C GLY A 85 3.73 -7.28 -11.26
N GLN A 86 3.73 -6.07 -10.71
CA GLN A 86 2.53 -5.28 -10.45
C GLN A 86 1.85 -4.85 -11.76
N THR A 87 0.51 -4.86 -11.77
CA THR A 87 -0.29 -4.38 -12.91
C THR A 87 -0.50 -2.86 -12.86
N ALA A 88 -1.02 -2.28 -13.94
CA ALA A 88 -1.37 -0.86 -13.97
C ALA A 88 -2.38 -0.48 -12.89
N LEU A 89 -3.42 -1.30 -12.70
CA LEU A 89 -4.43 -1.05 -11.68
C LEU A 89 -3.83 -1.15 -10.27
N GLY A 90 -2.97 -2.14 -10.02
CA GLY A 90 -2.23 -2.23 -8.76
C GLY A 90 -1.37 -1.00 -8.48
N TRP A 91 -0.68 -0.45 -9.50
CA TRP A 91 0.09 0.79 -9.37
C TRP A 91 -0.78 2.00 -9.09
N ALA A 92 -1.83 2.22 -9.88
CA ALA A 92 -2.75 3.34 -9.69
C ALA A 92 -3.39 3.31 -8.29
N ALA A 93 -3.81 2.13 -7.83
CA ALA A 93 -4.42 1.95 -6.52
C ALA A 93 -3.43 2.19 -5.36
N PHE A 94 -2.20 1.68 -5.48
CA PHE A 94 -1.16 1.88 -4.49
C PHE A 94 -0.72 3.35 -4.37
N ILE A 95 -0.51 4.02 -5.51
CA ILE A 95 0.00 5.39 -5.54
C ILE A 95 -1.10 6.38 -5.11
N GLY A 96 -2.35 6.14 -5.51
CA GLY A 96 -3.49 6.97 -5.07
C GLY A 96 -4.22 7.71 -6.19
N TYR A 97 -4.09 7.29 -7.44
CA TYR A 97 -4.69 7.97 -8.59
C TYR A 97 -6.11 7.46 -8.88
N GLU A 98 -7.11 8.09 -8.26
CA GLU A 98 -8.53 7.69 -8.37
C GLU A 98 -9.05 7.67 -9.81
N ASP A 99 -8.69 8.65 -10.62
CA ASP A 99 -9.11 8.76 -12.02
C ASP A 99 -8.53 7.65 -12.91
N LEU A 100 -7.29 7.23 -12.64
CA LEU A 100 -6.68 6.08 -13.29
C LEU A 100 -7.31 4.77 -12.82
N VAL A 101 -7.60 4.63 -11.53
CA VAL A 101 -8.33 3.45 -11.01
C VAL A 101 -9.70 3.33 -11.69
N ASP A 102 -10.46 4.42 -11.75
CA ASP A 102 -11.77 4.45 -12.40
C ASP A 102 -11.69 4.08 -13.88
N TYR A 103 -10.72 4.64 -14.59
CA TYR A 103 -10.51 4.32 -15.99
C TYR A 103 -10.13 2.84 -16.19
N LEU A 104 -9.15 2.32 -15.45
CA LEU A 104 -8.66 0.95 -15.61
C LEU A 104 -9.75 -0.08 -15.25
N ILE A 105 -10.54 0.16 -14.20
CA ILE A 105 -11.71 -0.68 -13.88
C ILE A 105 -12.74 -0.62 -15.02
N ALA A 106 -13.01 0.56 -15.57
CA ALA A 106 -13.94 0.71 -16.70
C ALA A 106 -13.44 0.00 -17.98
N GLN A 107 -12.13 -0.22 -18.12
CA GLN A 107 -11.54 -1.03 -19.20
C GLN A 107 -11.48 -2.53 -18.87
N GLY A 108 -12.00 -2.96 -17.72
CA GLY A 108 -12.06 -4.37 -17.32
C GLY A 108 -10.78 -4.92 -16.71
N ALA A 109 -9.94 -4.07 -16.10
CA ALA A 109 -8.75 -4.53 -15.39
C ALA A 109 -9.10 -5.51 -14.25
N ASP A 110 -8.27 -6.54 -14.06
CA ASP A 110 -8.50 -7.60 -13.08
C ASP A 110 -8.31 -7.10 -11.63
N LEU A 111 -9.37 -7.20 -10.82
CA LEU A 111 -9.34 -6.83 -9.41
C LEU A 111 -8.57 -7.84 -8.54
N HIS A 112 -8.37 -9.07 -9.02
CA HIS A 112 -7.65 -10.14 -8.32
C HIS A 112 -6.17 -10.24 -8.75
N ALA A 113 -5.65 -9.24 -9.45
CA ALA A 113 -4.27 -9.21 -9.89
C ALA A 113 -3.29 -9.35 -8.70
N THR A 114 -2.32 -10.25 -8.85
CA THR A 114 -1.29 -10.56 -7.85
C THR A 114 0.10 -10.16 -8.31
N ASP A 115 0.99 -9.93 -7.33
CA ASP A 115 2.41 -9.70 -7.56
C ASP A 115 3.31 -10.41 -6.53
N ARG A 116 4.63 -10.30 -6.72
CA ARG A 116 5.64 -10.98 -5.89
C ARG A 116 5.95 -10.26 -4.57
N GLY A 117 5.24 -9.19 -4.25
CA GLY A 117 5.37 -8.38 -3.04
C GLY A 117 4.26 -8.60 -2.01
N ASP A 118 3.71 -9.82 -1.96
CA ASP A 118 2.59 -10.24 -1.08
C ASP A 118 1.32 -9.40 -1.31
N VAL A 119 0.96 -9.25 -2.59
CA VAL A 119 -0.32 -8.69 -3.04
C VAL A 119 -1.14 -9.81 -3.65
N TYR A 120 -2.25 -10.15 -3.01
CA TYR A 120 -3.19 -11.19 -3.46
C TYR A 120 -4.38 -10.64 -4.27
N ASN A 121 -4.63 -9.33 -4.20
CA ASN A 121 -5.60 -8.61 -5.03
C ASN A 121 -5.32 -7.09 -4.98
N VAL A 122 -6.04 -6.30 -5.77
CA VAL A 122 -5.84 -4.84 -5.85
C VAL A 122 -6.25 -4.14 -4.54
N LEU A 123 -7.15 -4.71 -3.72
CA LEU A 123 -7.51 -4.14 -2.42
C LEU A 123 -6.29 -4.06 -1.49
N LYS A 124 -5.45 -5.10 -1.46
CA LYS A 124 -4.17 -5.08 -0.72
C LYS A 124 -3.24 -3.98 -1.23
N SER A 125 -3.16 -3.76 -2.55
CA SER A 125 -2.38 -2.63 -3.12
C SER A 125 -2.90 -1.27 -2.64
N ALA A 126 -4.22 -1.06 -2.64
CA ALA A 126 -4.82 0.18 -2.13
C ALA A 126 -4.56 0.40 -0.63
N VAL A 127 -4.64 -0.66 0.18
CA VAL A 127 -4.37 -0.62 1.61
C VAL A 127 -2.90 -0.33 1.94
N LEU A 128 -1.97 -0.81 1.11
CA LEU A 128 -0.56 -0.41 1.20
C LEU A 128 -0.37 1.08 0.88
N GLY A 129 -1.21 1.64 0.00
CA GLY A 129 -1.25 3.05 -0.37
C GLY A 129 -1.85 3.96 0.71
N LYS A 130 -1.98 5.27 0.41
CA LYS A 130 -2.49 6.29 1.35
C LYS A 130 -3.92 6.75 1.06
N ASN A 131 -4.47 6.48 -0.13
CA ASN A 131 -5.78 6.97 -0.54
C ASN A 131 -6.92 6.03 -0.11
N THR A 132 -7.65 6.43 0.94
CA THR A 132 -8.77 5.66 1.50
C THR A 132 -9.98 5.55 0.56
N GLU A 133 -10.19 6.51 -0.33
CA GLU A 133 -11.33 6.46 -1.27
C GLU A 133 -11.17 5.32 -2.29
N ILE A 134 -9.94 5.02 -2.70
CA ILE A 134 -9.64 3.85 -3.52
C ILE A 134 -9.89 2.56 -2.73
N VAL A 135 -9.50 2.51 -1.45
CA VAL A 135 -9.79 1.34 -0.58
C VAL A 135 -11.31 1.11 -0.51
N LYS A 136 -12.10 2.16 -0.24
CA LYS A 136 -13.57 2.10 -0.21
C LYS A 136 -14.15 1.56 -1.51
N LYS A 137 -13.66 2.09 -2.65
CA LYS A 137 -14.13 1.72 -3.98
C LYS A 137 -13.87 0.26 -4.29
N ILE A 138 -12.63 -0.21 -4.11
CA ILE A 138 -12.27 -1.60 -4.41
C ILE A 138 -12.92 -2.56 -3.42
N TYR A 139 -12.96 -2.21 -2.12
CA TYR A 139 -13.66 -3.02 -1.13
C TYR A 139 -15.14 -3.19 -1.50
N ALA A 140 -15.83 -2.12 -1.92
CA ALA A 140 -17.23 -2.22 -2.33
C ALA A 140 -17.47 -3.19 -3.50
N LEU A 141 -16.48 -3.36 -4.39
CA LEU A 141 -16.53 -4.31 -5.51
C LEU A 141 -16.21 -5.76 -5.08
N LEU A 142 -15.42 -5.94 -4.03
CA LEU A 142 -14.96 -7.26 -3.55
C LEU A 142 -15.60 -7.68 -2.21
N LYS A 143 -16.54 -6.89 -1.67
CA LYS A 143 -17.02 -7.06 -0.29
C LYS A 143 -17.65 -8.42 0.00
N ASP A 144 -18.28 -9.05 -0.99
CA ASP A 144 -19.00 -10.31 -0.81
C ASP A 144 -18.03 -11.52 -0.70
N GLU A 145 -16.77 -11.32 -1.11
CA GLU A 145 -15.68 -12.29 -1.02
C GLU A 145 -14.58 -11.87 -0.04
N THR A 146 -14.69 -10.70 0.58
CA THR A 146 -13.67 -10.15 1.49
C THR A 146 -14.10 -10.31 2.94
N ASP A 147 -13.50 -11.29 3.64
CA ASP A 147 -13.51 -11.32 5.10
C ASP A 147 -12.31 -10.51 5.63
N LEU A 148 -12.61 -9.38 6.30
CA LEU A 148 -11.60 -8.47 6.86
C LEU A 148 -10.74 -9.11 7.96
N ASN A 149 -11.18 -10.25 8.50
CA ASN A 149 -10.54 -10.96 9.59
C ASN A 149 -9.89 -12.28 9.13
N ASP A 150 -9.91 -12.62 7.84
CA ASP A 150 -9.25 -13.80 7.31
C ASP A 150 -7.72 -13.65 7.37
N GLN A 151 -7.07 -14.58 8.09
CA GLN A 151 -5.61 -14.65 8.25
C GLN A 151 -4.98 -15.78 7.42
N THR A 152 -5.70 -16.33 6.45
CA THR A 152 -5.25 -17.42 5.58
C THR A 152 -4.81 -16.95 4.19
N VAL A 153 -5.21 -15.73 3.80
CA VAL A 153 -4.89 -15.15 2.49
C VAL A 153 -3.42 -14.70 2.42
N GLU A 154 -2.93 -14.08 3.49
CA GLU A 154 -1.56 -13.60 3.60
C GLU A 154 -0.64 -14.69 4.16
N SER A 155 0.58 -14.79 3.61
CA SER A 155 1.54 -15.83 3.98
C SER A 155 1.96 -15.77 5.46
N ASP A 156 2.02 -14.56 6.02
CA ASP A 156 2.34 -14.31 7.42
C ASP A 156 1.11 -14.19 8.33
N GLY A 157 -0.09 -14.32 7.76
CA GLY A 157 -1.37 -14.17 8.46
C GLY A 157 -1.67 -12.75 8.92
N GLU A 158 -1.16 -11.75 8.22
CA GLU A 158 -1.56 -10.36 8.43
C GLU A 158 -2.98 -10.11 7.91
N THR A 159 -3.76 -9.31 8.64
CA THR A 159 -5.02 -8.75 8.11
C THR A 159 -4.78 -7.41 7.42
N LEU A 160 -5.74 -6.94 6.61
CA LEU A 160 -5.66 -5.61 6.00
C LEU A 160 -5.51 -4.48 7.04
N LEU A 161 -6.11 -4.65 8.23
CA LEU A 161 -5.96 -3.70 9.34
C LEU A 161 -4.51 -3.62 9.85
N MET A 162 -3.83 -4.77 9.99
CA MET A 162 -2.42 -4.82 10.39
C MET A 162 -1.52 -4.16 9.35
N VAL A 163 -1.79 -4.41 8.07
CA VAL A 163 -1.05 -3.82 6.95
C VAL A 163 -1.22 -2.31 6.91
N ALA A 164 -2.45 -1.81 7.08
CA ALA A 164 -2.74 -0.37 7.15
C ALA A 164 -2.04 0.29 8.35
N ALA A 165 -2.10 -0.35 9.53
CA ALA A 165 -1.48 0.15 10.75
C ALA A 165 0.05 0.20 10.64
N SER A 166 0.67 -0.87 10.13
CA SER A 166 2.13 -0.94 9.95
C SER A 166 2.66 0.10 8.97
N ASN A 167 1.85 0.54 8.01
CA ASN A 167 2.19 1.57 7.02
C ASN A 167 1.70 2.99 7.37
N ASN A 168 1.17 3.19 8.57
CA ASN A 168 0.65 4.46 9.08
C ASN A 168 -0.49 5.05 8.21
N ARG A 169 -1.45 4.22 7.82
CA ARG A 169 -2.62 4.62 7.01
C ARG A 169 -3.82 4.92 7.91
N LEU A 170 -3.77 6.03 8.64
CA LEU A 170 -4.76 6.38 9.69
C LEU A 170 -6.21 6.30 9.22
N GLU A 171 -6.52 6.94 8.09
CA GLU A 171 -7.89 6.94 7.55
C GLU A 171 -8.35 5.56 7.07
N THR A 172 -7.46 4.79 6.44
CA THR A 172 -7.73 3.39 6.09
C THR A 172 -7.98 2.54 7.32
N VAL A 173 -7.22 2.73 8.40
CA VAL A 173 -7.44 2.03 9.68
C VAL A 173 -8.80 2.38 10.27
N GLU A 174 -9.15 3.67 10.35
CA GLU A 174 -10.47 4.10 10.83
C GLU A 174 -11.60 3.49 9.98
N TYR A 175 -11.43 3.46 8.65
CA TYR A 175 -12.40 2.87 7.75
C TYR A 175 -12.55 1.36 7.97
N LEU A 176 -11.47 0.59 8.01
CA LEU A 176 -11.52 -0.86 8.23
C LEU A 176 -12.14 -1.21 9.60
N LEU A 177 -11.82 -0.44 10.65
CA LEU A 177 -12.45 -0.59 11.97
C LEU A 177 -13.96 -0.31 11.91
N SER A 178 -14.39 0.71 11.15
CA SER A 178 -15.82 1.01 10.97
C SER A 178 -16.60 -0.10 10.25
N LEU A 179 -15.91 -0.96 9.51
CA LEU A 179 -16.47 -2.13 8.83
C LEU A 179 -16.43 -3.41 9.70
N GLY A 180 -15.86 -3.34 10.91
CA GLY A 180 -15.79 -4.48 11.84
C GLY A 180 -14.52 -5.32 11.74
N ALA A 181 -13.42 -4.78 11.22
CA ALA A 181 -12.11 -5.43 11.37
C ALA A 181 -11.71 -5.54 12.85
N ASP A 182 -11.26 -6.72 13.29
CA ASP A 182 -10.86 -6.98 14.67
C ASP A 182 -9.46 -6.40 14.96
N PRO A 183 -9.32 -5.41 15.85
CA PRO A 183 -8.03 -4.79 16.17
C PRO A 183 -7.09 -5.68 16.99
N ASN A 184 -7.56 -6.80 17.51
CA ASN A 184 -6.84 -7.65 18.47
C ASN A 184 -6.32 -8.96 17.89
N LEU A 185 -6.52 -9.22 16.60
CA LEU A 185 -5.87 -10.32 15.92
C LEU A 185 -4.34 -10.18 15.98
N VAL A 186 -3.66 -11.32 15.89
CA VAL A 186 -2.20 -11.43 15.87
C VAL A 186 -1.80 -12.28 14.68
N THR A 187 -0.75 -11.90 13.96
CA THR A 187 -0.19 -12.66 12.84
C THR A 187 -0.01 -14.15 13.16
N THR A 188 -0.25 -15.01 12.17
CA THR A 188 -0.26 -16.47 12.37
C THR A 188 1.07 -17.13 11.99
N THR A 189 2.00 -16.37 11.40
CA THR A 189 3.34 -16.87 11.04
C THR A 189 4.05 -17.47 12.25
N LYS A 190 4.58 -18.69 12.08
CA LYS A 190 5.38 -19.38 13.10
C LYS A 190 6.87 -19.05 12.99
N ASN A 191 7.27 -18.37 11.92
CA ASN A 191 8.66 -18.07 11.66
C ASN A 191 9.12 -16.87 12.51
N LYS A 192 9.80 -17.17 13.61
CA LYS A 192 10.33 -16.18 14.57
C LYS A 192 11.35 -15.20 13.97
N SER A 193 11.91 -15.47 12.79
CA SER A 193 12.85 -14.56 12.14
C SER A 193 12.17 -13.43 11.37
N LEU A 194 10.87 -13.52 11.11
CA LEU A 194 10.13 -12.51 10.35
C LEU A 194 9.72 -11.36 11.25
N GLY A 195 9.80 -10.13 10.74
CA GLY A 195 9.34 -8.95 11.47
C GLY A 195 7.85 -9.00 11.81
N ALA A 196 7.08 -9.73 10.99
CA ALA A 196 5.68 -10.01 11.20
C ALA A 196 5.39 -10.99 12.32
N TYR A 197 6.38 -11.69 12.89
CA TYR A 197 6.13 -12.68 13.95
C TYR A 197 5.50 -12.05 15.19
N ASN A 198 4.36 -12.62 15.61
CA ASN A 198 3.64 -12.25 16.83
C ASN A 198 3.29 -10.75 16.86
N GLN A 199 2.69 -10.21 15.80
CA GLN A 199 2.32 -8.80 15.69
C GLN A 199 0.81 -8.62 15.61
N SER A 200 0.28 -7.62 16.33
CA SER A 200 -1.05 -7.05 16.11
C SER A 200 -0.93 -5.66 15.49
N ALA A 201 -2.05 -5.08 15.06
CA ALA A 201 -2.07 -3.69 14.56
C ALA A 201 -1.45 -2.71 15.58
N LEU A 202 -1.78 -2.86 16.87
CA LEU A 202 -1.22 -2.01 17.92
C LEU A 202 0.28 -2.25 18.12
N SER A 203 0.76 -3.50 18.08
CA SER A 203 2.19 -3.74 18.27
C SER A 203 3.03 -3.18 17.10
N TYR A 204 2.52 -3.21 15.87
CA TYR A 204 3.16 -2.50 14.76
C TYR A 204 3.23 -0.99 15.01
N ALA A 205 2.13 -0.36 15.44
CA ALA A 205 2.10 1.05 15.77
C ALA A 205 3.07 1.42 16.91
N CYS A 206 3.23 0.53 17.90
CA CYS A 206 4.18 0.69 19.00
C CYS A 206 5.64 0.56 18.54
N VAL A 207 5.98 -0.49 17.78
CA VAL A 207 7.36 -0.73 17.31
C VAL A 207 7.85 0.38 16.38
N ARG A 208 6.94 0.99 15.62
CA ARG A 208 7.26 2.08 14.68
C ARG A 208 7.12 3.48 15.27
N ASP A 209 6.80 3.61 16.56
CA ASP A 209 6.61 4.89 17.25
C ASP A 209 5.60 5.82 16.56
N LEU A 210 4.41 5.28 16.28
CA LEU A 210 3.29 5.97 15.62
C LEU A 210 2.22 6.38 16.64
N PRO A 211 2.36 7.50 17.38
CA PRO A 211 1.49 7.84 18.51
C PRO A 211 0.02 8.06 18.11
N GLU A 212 -0.23 8.67 16.95
CA GLU A 212 -1.58 8.88 16.43
C GLU A 212 -2.26 7.55 16.09
N MET A 213 -1.53 6.62 15.48
CA MET A 213 -2.02 5.28 15.17
C MET A 213 -2.27 4.46 16.44
N GLN A 214 -1.39 4.58 17.44
CA GLN A 214 -1.59 3.94 18.75
C GLN A 214 -2.89 4.44 19.39
N ALA A 215 -3.08 5.77 19.45
CA ALA A 215 -4.27 6.38 20.02
C ALA A 215 -5.55 5.96 19.28
N LEU A 216 -5.49 5.92 17.94
CA LEU A 216 -6.59 5.47 17.09
C LEU A 216 -7.00 4.03 17.41
N LEU A 217 -6.04 3.09 17.39
CA LEU A 217 -6.29 1.69 17.67
C LEU A 217 -6.80 1.46 19.09
N ILE A 218 -6.20 2.12 20.09
CA ILE A 218 -6.63 2.04 21.50
C ILE A 218 -8.06 2.55 21.69
N LYS A 219 -8.41 3.66 21.04
CA LYS A 219 -9.79 4.20 21.04
C LYS A 219 -10.80 3.17 20.52
N HIS A 220 -10.40 2.32 19.59
CA HIS A 220 -11.21 1.23 19.05
C HIS A 220 -11.00 -0.13 19.76
N GLY A 221 -10.46 -0.11 20.98
CA GLY A 221 -10.38 -1.31 21.83
C GLY A 221 -9.19 -2.23 21.54
N ALA A 222 -8.19 -1.77 20.79
CA ALA A 222 -6.94 -2.51 20.63
C ALA A 222 -6.20 -2.62 21.97
N ILE A 223 -5.72 -3.82 22.28
CA ILE A 223 -4.85 -4.10 23.42
C ILE A 223 -3.50 -4.64 22.97
N ASN A 224 -2.49 -4.44 23.80
CA ASN A 224 -1.24 -5.16 23.68
C ASN A 224 -1.49 -6.62 24.06
N HIS A 225 -1.54 -7.49 23.04
CA HIS A 225 -1.81 -8.91 23.18
C HIS A 225 -0.83 -9.65 24.11
N ARG A 226 0.32 -9.04 24.46
CA ARG A 226 1.31 -9.61 25.38
C ARG A 226 1.08 -9.23 26.84
N THR A 227 0.43 -8.08 27.09
CA THR A 227 0.25 -7.54 28.45
C THR A 227 -1.21 -7.42 28.86
N GLY A 228 -2.14 -7.49 27.91
CA GLY A 228 -3.57 -7.26 28.11
C GLY A 228 -3.95 -5.79 28.30
N LYS A 229 -3.01 -4.85 28.14
CA LYS A 229 -3.23 -3.42 28.42
C LYS A 229 -3.54 -2.64 27.14
N ALA A 230 -4.33 -1.58 27.27
CA ALA A 230 -4.59 -0.61 26.21
C ALA A 230 -3.44 0.41 26.08
N SER A 231 -2.20 -0.08 25.97
CA SER A 231 -1.00 0.73 25.78
C SER A 231 0.15 -0.09 25.20
N CYS A 232 1.25 0.54 24.79
CA CYS A 232 2.44 -0.17 24.35
C CYS A 232 3.21 -0.89 25.48
N GLN A 233 2.89 -0.62 26.75
CA GLN A 233 3.57 -1.16 27.94
C GLN A 233 2.85 -2.37 28.58
#